data_AF-A0A6P5S810-F1
#
_entry.id   AF-A0A6P5S810-F1
#
_cell.length_a   1.000
_cell.length_b   1.000
_cell.length_c   1.000
_cell.angle_alpha   90.00
_cell.angle_beta   90.00
_cell.angle_gamma   90.00
#
_symmetry.space_group_name_H-M   'P 1'
#
loop_
_entity.id
_entity.type
_entity.pdbx_description
1 polymer ?
#
loop_
_entity_poly.entity_id
_entity_poly.type
_entity_poly.pdbx_seq_one_letter_code
_entity_poly.pdbx_strand_id
1 'polypeptide(L)'
;MEPINVEKSGHGHLEQGISAVLSRWNGLEMAVQNQWGGRDSTRKAQQLSADILSWFSQSKAPRYVEDLENLLHERMLLSFNTDIEDGSIEEVAEQLMIVHEEYLHGNL
;
A
#
# COMPACT_ATOMS: atom_id res chain seq x y z
N MET A 1 7.48 26.53 24.36
CA MET A 1 6.40 25.99 23.51
C MET A 1 6.99 25.84 22.13
N GLU A 2 7.32 24.61 21.74
CA GLU A 2 7.69 24.31 20.36
C GLU A 2 6.42 24.32 19.49
N PRO A 3 6.50 24.78 18.24
CA PRO A 3 5.36 24.77 17.34
C PRO A 3 4.98 23.31 17.02
N ILE A 4 3.69 23.01 17.15
CA ILE A 4 3.11 21.71 16.83
C ILE A 4 3.28 21.50 15.33
N ASN A 5 4.10 20.52 14.96
CA ASN A 5 4.49 20.21 13.59
C ASN A 5 3.30 19.59 12.84
N VAL A 6 2.36 20.43 12.39
CA VAL A 6 1.14 20.05 11.66
C VAL A 6 1.44 19.20 10.42
N GLU A 7 2.64 19.33 9.83
CA GLU A 7 3.06 18.61 8.62
C GLU A 7 3.44 17.12 8.85
N LYS A 8 3.70 16.70 10.09
CA LYS A 8 3.98 15.28 10.42
C LYS A 8 2.71 14.44 10.53
N SER A 9 1.55 15.08 10.67
CA SER A 9 0.30 14.43 11.05
C SER A 9 -0.44 13.81 9.87
N GLY A 10 -0.30 14.37 8.65
CA GLY A 10 -1.02 13.88 7.47
C GLY A 10 -0.47 12.55 6.93
N HIS A 11 0.85 12.45 6.74
CA HIS A 11 1.49 11.25 6.21
C HIS A 11 1.28 10.02 7.11
N GLY A 12 1.22 10.22 8.43
CA GLY A 12 0.97 9.14 9.38
C GLY A 12 -0.42 8.52 9.23
N HIS A 13 -1.45 9.32 8.95
CA HIS A 13 -2.81 8.80 8.76
C HIS A 13 -2.93 8.05 7.42
N LEU A 14 -2.32 8.56 6.35
CA LEU A 14 -2.30 7.85 5.06
C LEU A 14 -1.53 6.52 5.16
N GLU A 15 -0.37 6.51 5.82
CA GLU A 15 0.40 5.29 6.06
C GLU A 15 -0.39 4.24 6.87
N GLN A 16 -1.13 4.69 7.89
CA GLN A 16 -2.02 3.83 8.66
C GLN A 16 -3.16 3.26 7.81
N GLY A 17 -3.78 4.07 6.96
CA GLY A 17 -4.82 3.63 6.03
C GLY A 17 -4.30 2.59 5.04
N ILE A 18 -3.14 2.83 4.43
CA ILE A 18 -2.47 1.87 3.53
C ILE A 18 -2.19 0.56 4.27
N SER A 19 -1.58 0.64 5.46
CA SER A 19 -1.25 -0.53 6.28
C SER A 19 -2.52 -1.33 6.63
N ALA A 20 -3.62 -0.65 6.92
CA ALA A 20 -4.90 -1.29 7.23
C ALA A 20 -5.46 -2.06 6.03
N VAL A 21 -5.43 -1.49 4.81
CA VAL A 21 -5.86 -2.18 3.59
C VAL A 21 -4.98 -3.41 3.33
N LEU A 22 -3.65 -3.24 3.36
CA LEU A 22 -2.71 -4.34 3.12
C LEU A 22 -2.84 -5.47 4.14
N SER A 23 -3.11 -5.15 5.40
CA SER A 23 -3.30 -6.17 6.45
C SER A 23 -4.54 -7.05 6.26
N ARG A 24 -5.50 -6.61 5.44
CA ARG A 24 -6.74 -7.33 5.13
C ARG A 24 -6.68 -8.06 3.79
N TRP A 25 -5.58 -7.89 3.05
CA TRP A 25 -5.38 -8.58 1.78
C TRP A 25 -4.84 -10.00 2.02
N ASN A 26 -5.72 -10.99 1.88
CA ASN A 26 -5.41 -12.40 2.13
C ASN A 26 -4.20 -12.90 1.32
N GLY A 27 -4.04 -12.48 0.06
CA GLY A 27 -2.91 -12.88 -0.78
C GLY A 27 -1.56 -12.46 -0.18
N LEU A 28 -1.48 -11.22 0.32
CA LEU A 28 -0.29 -10.72 1.00
C LEU A 28 -0.09 -11.40 2.37
N GLU A 29 -1.16 -11.58 3.14
CA GLU A 29 -1.09 -12.27 4.44
C GLU A 29 -0.51 -13.69 4.28
N MET A 30 -1.04 -14.45 3.32
CA MET A 30 -0.57 -15.80 3.01
C MET A 30 0.90 -15.78 2.56
N ALA A 31 1.29 -14.84 1.71
CA ALA A 31 2.67 -14.71 1.24
C ALA A 31 3.67 -14.40 2.38
N VAL A 32 3.23 -13.63 3.37
CA VAL A 32 4.04 -13.32 4.56
C VAL A 32 4.11 -14.52 5.51
N GLN A 33 2.97 -15.13 5.85
CA GLN A 33 2.90 -16.26 6.76
C GLN A 33 3.70 -17.47 6.26
N ASN A 34 3.60 -17.75 4.95
CA ASN A 34 4.28 -18.88 4.33
C ASN A 34 5.70 -18.56 3.85
N GLN A 35 6.20 -17.33 4.12
CA GLN A 35 7.54 -16.90 3.71
C GLN A 35 7.80 -17.10 2.21
N TRP A 36 6.82 -16.85 1.34
CA TRP A 36 6.99 -17.03 -0.11
C TRP A 36 8.05 -16.07 -0.68
N GLY A 37 8.20 -14.90 -0.08
CA GLY A 37 9.31 -13.96 -0.32
C GLY A 37 10.58 -14.26 0.48
N GLY A 38 10.67 -15.37 1.20
CA GLY A 38 11.79 -15.69 2.10
C GLY A 38 11.61 -15.20 3.54
N ARG A 39 12.65 -15.35 4.35
CA ARG A 39 12.63 -15.03 5.80
C ARG A 39 12.35 -13.55 6.10
N ASP A 40 12.59 -12.69 5.13
CA ASP A 40 12.37 -11.25 5.18
C ASP A 40 11.00 -10.82 4.62
N SER A 41 10.06 -11.74 4.34
CA SER A 41 8.72 -11.41 3.83
C SER A 41 8.00 -10.32 4.65
N THR A 42 8.12 -10.31 5.99
CA THR A 42 7.54 -9.25 6.81
C THR A 42 8.13 -7.87 6.49
N ARG A 43 9.45 -7.79 6.27
CA ARG A 43 10.10 -6.54 5.85
C ARG A 43 9.69 -6.13 4.44
N LYS A 44 9.50 -7.09 3.54
CA LYS A 44 9.00 -6.83 2.19
C LYS A 44 7.59 -6.26 2.21
N ALA A 45 6.72 -6.71 3.12
CA ALA A 45 5.37 -6.15 3.29
C ALA A 45 5.42 -4.70 3.80
N GLN A 46 6.32 -4.40 4.75
CA GLN A 46 6.57 -3.03 5.20
C GLN A 46 7.09 -2.15 4.07
N GLN A 47 8.00 -2.67 3.25
CA GLN A 47 8.53 -1.96 2.09
C GLN A 47 7.42 -1.69 1.06
N LEU A 48 6.53 -2.65 0.80
CA LEU A 48 5.38 -2.45 -0.07
C LEU A 48 4.50 -1.28 0.39
N SER A 49 4.19 -1.20 1.69
CA SER A 49 3.45 -0.06 2.26
C SER A 49 4.17 1.27 2.02
N ALA A 50 5.49 1.32 2.23
CA ALA A 50 6.30 2.51 2.00
C ALA A 50 6.35 2.91 0.51
N ASP A 51 6.43 1.94 -0.40
CA ASP A 51 6.45 2.17 -1.84
C ASP A 51 5.12 2.76 -2.32
N ILE A 52 3.99 2.25 -1.83
CA ILE A 52 2.65 2.77 -2.13
C ILE A 52 2.50 4.19 -1.59
N LEU A 53 2.92 4.46 -0.35
CA LEU A 53 2.92 5.81 0.22
C LEU A 53 3.78 6.78 -0.62
N SER A 54 4.95 6.33 -1.03
CA SER A 54 5.85 7.09 -1.90
C SER A 54 5.22 7.35 -3.26
N TRP A 55 4.55 6.36 -3.86
CA TRP A 55 3.83 6.50 -5.12
C TRP A 55 2.72 7.56 -5.02
N PHE A 56 1.92 7.54 -3.94
CA PHE A 56 0.93 8.59 -3.67
C PHE A 56 1.54 9.98 -3.48
N SER A 57 2.75 10.06 -2.93
CA SER A 57 3.43 11.33 -2.64
C SER A 57 4.13 11.94 -3.86
N GLN A 58 4.64 11.09 -4.77
CA GLN A 58 5.46 11.52 -5.91
C GLN A 58 4.65 11.73 -7.20
N SER A 59 3.54 10.99 -7.36
CA SER A 59 2.77 11.03 -8.61
C SER A 59 2.00 12.34 -8.74
N LYS A 60 2.41 13.19 -9.70
CA LYS A 60 1.61 14.32 -10.17
C LYS A 60 0.40 13.78 -10.93
N ALA A 61 -0.79 14.29 -10.63
CA ALA A 61 -2.03 13.87 -11.27
C ALA A 61 -1.96 13.97 -12.81
N PRO A 62 -2.68 13.11 -13.55
CA PRO A 62 -3.64 12.10 -13.07
C PRO A 62 -2.97 10.79 -12.60
N ARG A 63 -3.58 10.14 -11.60
CA ARG A 63 -3.19 8.80 -11.12
C ARG A 63 -4.24 7.81 -11.56
N TYR A 64 -3.82 6.75 -12.22
CA TYR A 64 -4.71 5.69 -12.68
C TYR A 64 -4.60 4.50 -11.73
N VAL A 65 -5.73 3.85 -11.47
CA VAL A 65 -5.78 2.65 -10.63
C VAL A 65 -4.95 1.53 -11.25
N GLU A 66 -4.92 1.44 -12.58
CA GLU A 66 -4.12 0.50 -13.37
C GLU A 66 -2.61 0.58 -13.06
N ASP A 67 -2.08 1.78 -12.78
CA ASP A 67 -0.67 1.94 -12.40
C ASP A 67 -0.39 1.36 -11.00
N LEU A 68 -1.36 1.47 -10.10
CA LEU A 68 -1.27 0.91 -8.75
C LEU A 68 -1.46 -0.61 -8.76
N GLU A 69 -2.37 -1.12 -9.59
CA GLU A 69 -2.53 -2.56 -9.85
C GLU A 69 -1.22 -3.17 -10.34
N ASN A 70 -0.58 -2.54 -11.34
CA ASN A 70 0.72 -2.97 -11.86
C ASN A 70 1.79 -2.98 -10.76
N LEU A 71 1.86 -1.94 -9.92
CA LEU A 71 2.78 -1.90 -8.78
C LEU A 71 2.52 -3.07 -7.82
N LEU A 72 1.26 -3.32 -7.44
CA LEU A 72 0.91 -4.42 -6.54
C LEU A 72 1.29 -5.78 -7.15
N HIS A 73 0.93 -6.00 -8.41
CA HIS A 73 1.25 -7.23 -9.15
C HIS A 73 2.76 -7.48 -9.23
N GLU A 74 3.56 -6.48 -9.64
CA GLU A 74 5.01 -6.60 -9.69
C GLU A 74 5.61 -6.93 -8.31
N ARG A 75 5.07 -6.36 -7.23
CA ARG A 75 5.59 -6.61 -5.88
C ARG A 75 5.23 -8.02 -5.42
N MET A 76 4.03 -8.51 -5.69
CA MET A 76 3.65 -9.89 -5.39
C MET A 76 4.49 -10.90 -6.19
N LEU A 77 4.68 -10.65 -7.48
CA LEU A 77 5.48 -11.52 -8.34
C LEU A 77 6.96 -11.52 -7.97
N LEU A 78 7.59 -10.34 -7.88
CA LEU A 78 9.05 -10.23 -7.74
C LEU A 78 9.52 -10.34 -6.30
N SER A 79 8.76 -9.83 -5.33
CA SER A 79 9.18 -9.81 -3.92
C SER A 79 8.66 -11.00 -3.15
N PHE A 80 7.43 -11.45 -3.45
CA PHE A 80 6.77 -12.54 -2.75
C PHE A 80 6.72 -13.84 -3.55
N ASN A 81 7.24 -13.87 -4.78
CA ASN A 81 7.29 -15.07 -5.63
C ASN A 81 5.90 -15.72 -5.78
N THR A 82 4.86 -14.89 -5.90
CA THR A 82 3.49 -15.35 -6.09
C THR A 82 2.83 -14.54 -7.18
N ASP A 83 2.12 -15.25 -8.05
CA ASP A 83 1.24 -14.66 -9.04
C ASP A 83 -0.20 -14.73 -8.50
N ILE A 84 -0.91 -13.61 -8.50
CA ILE A 84 -2.27 -13.50 -7.95
C ILE A 84 -3.19 -13.12 -9.10
N GLU A 85 -4.12 -14.02 -9.43
CA GLU A 85 -5.07 -13.89 -10.55
C GLU A 85 -6.53 -14.05 -10.08
N ASP A 86 -6.79 -13.83 -8.78
CA ASP A 86 -8.12 -14.00 -8.17
C ASP A 86 -8.98 -12.72 -8.19
N GLY A 87 -8.47 -11.64 -8.78
CA GLY A 87 -9.12 -10.32 -8.82
C GLY A 87 -8.86 -9.44 -7.60
N SER A 88 -8.13 -9.95 -6.59
CA SER A 88 -7.90 -9.20 -5.35
C SER A 88 -6.90 -8.04 -5.50
N ILE A 89 -6.06 -8.04 -6.54
CA ILE A 89 -5.13 -6.94 -6.81
C ILE A 89 -5.91 -5.67 -7.15
N GLU A 90 -6.89 -5.80 -8.04
CA GLU A 90 -7.79 -4.75 -8.49
C GLU A 90 -8.60 -4.20 -7.33
N GLU A 91 -9.22 -5.08 -6.53
CA GLU A 91 -9.99 -4.67 -5.34
C GLU A 91 -9.14 -3.92 -4.31
N VAL A 92 -7.88 -4.32 -4.11
CA VAL A 92 -6.95 -3.66 -3.19
C VAL A 92 -6.49 -2.31 -3.75
N ALA A 93 -6.20 -2.24 -5.05
CA ALA A 93 -5.84 -0.97 -5.69
C ALA A 93 -6.96 0.06 -5.57
N GLU A 94 -8.21 -0.32 -5.83
CA GLU A 94 -9.38 0.54 -5.66
C GLU A 94 -9.53 1.03 -4.21
N GLN A 95 -9.39 0.14 -3.23
CA GLN A 95 -9.46 0.50 -1.80
C GLN A 95 -8.35 1.49 -1.40
N LEU A 96 -7.13 1.30 -1.90
CA LEU A 96 -6.02 2.22 -1.65
C LEU A 96 -6.27 3.60 -2.27
N MET A 97 -6.87 3.66 -3.47
CA MET A 97 -7.27 4.92 -4.09
C MET A 97 -8.31 5.66 -3.24
N ILE A 98 -9.32 4.95 -2.72
CA ILE A 98 -10.33 5.53 -1.80
C ILE A 98 -9.69 6.06 -0.53
N VAL A 99 -8.79 5.29 0.11
CA VAL A 99 -8.06 5.76 1.30
C VAL A 99 -7.30 7.04 1.02
N HIS A 100 -6.67 7.14 -0.15
CA HIS A 100 -5.96 8.34 -0.55
C HIS A 100 -6.92 9.52 -0.86
N GLU A 101 -8.10 9.30 -1.43
CA GLU A 101 -9.11 10.35 -1.61
C GLU A 101 -9.63 10.87 -0.27
N GLU A 102 -9.94 9.98 0.68
CA GLU A 102 -10.36 10.35 2.05
C GLU A 102 -9.25 11.13 2.77
N TYR A 103 -7.98 10.77 2.56
CA TYR A 103 -6.83 11.54 3.02
C TYR A 103 -6.84 12.98 2.49
N LEU A 104 -7.04 13.16 1.19
CA LEU A 104 -7.05 14.49 0.55
C LEU A 104 -8.21 15.35 1.04
N HIS A 105 -9.35 14.73 1.40
CA HIS A 105 -10.52 15.43 1.93
C HIS A 105 -10.45 15.68 3.45
N GLY A 106 -9.47 15.10 4.15
CA GLY A 106 -9.30 15.24 5.60
C GLY A 106 -10.26 14.36 6.42
N ASN A 107 -10.73 13.25 5.84
CA ASN A 107 -11.67 12.31 6.45
C ASN A 107 -11.00 11.09 7.11
N LEU A 108 -9.67 10.98 7.03
CA LEU A 108 -8.88 9.94 7.70
C LEU A 108 -8.58 10.27 9.17
#